data_AF-W4FEX5-F1
#
_entry.id   AF-W4FEX5-F1
#
_cell.length_a   1.000
_cell.length_b   1.000
_cell.length_c   1.000
_cell.angle_alpha   90.00
_cell.angle_beta   90.00
_cell.angle_gamma   90.00
#
_symmetry.space_group_name_H-M   'P 1'
#
loop_
_entity.id
_entity.type
_entity.pdbx_description
1 polymer ?
#
loop_
_entity_poly.entity_id
_entity_poly.type
_entity_poly.pdbx_seq_one_letter_code
_entity_poly.pdbx_strand_id
1 'polypeptide(L)'
;MARASHEDIPTATKMAMQVELRTTAQYNTLPHGTLTRLATKVRNEDVLDAVAGVDIQLRRTIRSTAHHALISKSTLNRRLQEVVLDLKPALTPEHMSSRVAFCLSNVIQNDASPSVFREFDDFIHVDEKWF
;
A
#
# COMPACT_ATOMS: atom_id res chain seq x y z
N MET A 1 13.61 0.64 20.62
CA MET A 1 14.08 -0.08 19.42
C MET A 1 15.19 0.74 18.78
N ALA A 2 16.45 0.35 18.97
CA ALA A 2 17.60 1.11 18.47
C ALA A 2 17.68 1.02 16.94
N ARG A 3 17.81 2.16 16.27
CA ARG A 3 18.08 2.23 14.82
C ARG A 3 19.52 1.79 14.58
N ALA A 4 19.71 0.71 13.82
CA ALA A 4 21.03 0.31 13.32
C ALA A 4 21.64 1.50 12.57
N SER A 5 22.79 1.97 13.02
CA SER A 5 23.50 3.09 12.41
C SER A 5 24.24 2.59 11.16
N HIS A 6 24.60 3.50 10.26
CA HIS A 6 25.32 3.19 9.01
C HIS A 6 26.68 2.47 9.22
N GLU A 7 27.12 2.29 10.46
CA GLU A 7 28.35 1.60 10.83
C GLU A 7 28.24 0.07 10.89
N ASP A 8 27.03 -0.50 11.00
CA ASP A 8 26.82 -1.95 11.22
C ASP A 8 27.08 -2.83 9.99
N ILE A 9 27.39 -2.23 8.82
CA ILE A 9 27.68 -2.98 7.60
C ILE A 9 29.14 -3.46 7.65
N PRO A 10 29.42 -4.78 7.60
CA PRO A 10 30.77 -5.32 7.65
C PRO A 10 31.68 -4.72 6.57
N THR A 11 32.94 -4.44 6.92
CA THR A 11 33.93 -3.83 6.01
C THR A 11 34.10 -4.60 4.71
N ALA A 12 34.05 -5.94 4.77
CA ALA A 12 34.10 -6.81 3.59
C ALA A 12 32.94 -6.54 2.62
N THR A 13 31.74 -6.27 3.14
CA THR A 13 30.56 -5.92 2.35
C THR A 13 30.74 -4.54 1.70
N LYS A 14 31.25 -3.55 2.44
CA LYS A 14 31.54 -2.21 1.89
C LYS A 14 32.57 -2.26 0.75
N MET A 15 33.63 -3.07 0.91
CA MET A 15 34.66 -3.27 -0.12
C MET A 15 34.09 -3.94 -1.37
N ALA A 16 33.27 -4.99 -1.21
CA ALA A 16 32.60 -5.66 -2.33
C ALA A 16 31.68 -4.70 -3.11
N MET A 17 30.90 -3.88 -2.40
CA MET A 17 30.04 -2.85 -3.01
C MET A 17 30.85 -1.83 -3.80
N GLN A 18 32.00 -1.39 -3.29
CA GLN A 18 32.87 -0.43 -3.97
C GLN A 18 33.48 -0.99 -5.25
N VAL A 19 33.86 -2.26 -5.25
CA VAL A 19 34.39 -2.94 -6.44
C VAL A 19 33.30 -3.08 -7.50
N GLU A 20 32.10 -3.51 -7.11
CA GLU A 20 30.96 -3.68 -8.03
C GLU A 20 30.57 -2.34 -8.68
N LEU A 21 30.49 -1.26 -7.90
CA LEU A 21 30.19 0.10 -8.41
C LEU A 21 31.25 0.60 -9.42
N ARG A 22 32.54 0.35 -9.15
CA ARG A 22 33.63 0.73 -10.07
C ARG A 22 33.54 -0.06 -11.37
N THR A 23 33.25 -1.35 -11.31
CA THR A 23 33.05 -2.16 -12.51
C THR A 23 31.84 -1.73 -13.33
N THR A 24 30.71 -1.38 -12.69
CA THR A 24 29.52 -0.89 -13.40
C THR A 24 29.75 0.45 -14.08
N ALA A 25 30.50 1.36 -13.43
CA ALA A 25 30.86 2.65 -14.01
C ALA A 25 31.79 2.51 -15.22
N GLN A 26 32.63 1.48 -15.23
CA GLN A 26 33.60 1.24 -16.30
C GLN A 26 33.00 0.53 -17.52
N TYR A 27 32.05 -0.38 -17.31
CA TYR A 27 31.46 -1.20 -18.38
C TYR A 27 30.04 -0.76 -18.79
N ASN A 28 29.48 0.27 -18.15
CA ASN A 28 28.11 0.78 -18.37
C ASN A 28 27.03 -0.32 -18.31
N THR A 29 27.28 -1.35 -17.51
CA THR A 29 26.36 -2.47 -17.26
C THR A 29 25.69 -2.29 -15.90
N LEU A 30 24.38 -2.52 -15.82
CA LEU A 30 23.67 -2.50 -14.54
C LEU A 30 24.16 -3.64 -13.64
N PRO A 31 24.37 -3.39 -12.32
CA PRO A 31 24.81 -4.45 -11.42
C PRO A 31 23.71 -5.50 -11.27
N HIS A 32 23.99 -6.73 -11.70
CA HIS A 32 23.18 -7.91 -11.41
C HIS A 32 23.85 -8.70 -10.28
N GLY A 33 23.74 -8.19 -9.05
CA GLY A 33 24.39 -8.74 -7.87
C GLY A 33 23.82 -8.18 -6.57
N THR A 34 24.40 -8.58 -5.43
CA THR A 34 23.97 -8.32 -4.04
C THR A 34 23.52 -6.88 -3.74
N LEU A 35 24.02 -5.88 -4.49
CA LEU A 35 23.52 -4.51 -4.48
C LEU A 35 22.02 -4.38 -4.78
N THR A 36 21.47 -5.17 -5.70
CA THR A 36 20.01 -5.21 -5.98
C THR A 36 19.19 -5.73 -4.80
N ARG A 37 19.81 -6.52 -3.92
CA ARG A 37 19.15 -7.10 -2.74
C ARG A 37 19.13 -6.13 -1.56
N LEU A 38 20.13 -5.25 -1.43
CA LEU A 38 20.24 -4.26 -0.37
C LEU A 38 19.65 -2.89 -0.74
N ALA A 39 19.62 -2.52 -2.02
CA ALA A 39 19.35 -1.14 -2.44
C ALA A 39 17.87 -0.74 -2.58
N THR A 40 16.87 -1.61 -2.37
CA THR A 40 15.47 -1.16 -2.56
C THR A 40 14.46 -2.02 -1.80
N LYS A 41 14.47 -1.93 -0.46
CA LYS A 41 13.24 -2.20 0.28
C LYS A 41 12.31 -0.99 0.09
N VAL A 42 11.71 -0.87 -1.10
CA VAL A 42 10.64 0.12 -1.35
C VAL A 42 9.58 -0.09 -0.27
N ARG A 43 9.26 0.93 0.53
CA ARG A 43 8.33 0.73 1.65
C ARG A 43 6.95 0.44 1.10
N ASN A 44 6.12 -0.29 1.86
CA ASN A 44 4.78 -0.64 1.40
C ASN A 44 3.92 0.61 1.19
N GLU A 45 4.05 1.59 2.09
CA GLU A 45 3.44 2.92 1.97
C GLU A 45 3.78 3.61 0.64
N ASP A 46 5.06 3.64 0.26
CA ASP A 46 5.49 4.28 -1.01
C ASP A 46 4.85 3.62 -2.25
N VAL A 47 4.67 2.29 -2.22
CA VAL A 47 4.00 1.54 -3.30
C VAL A 47 2.50 1.83 -3.31
N LEU A 48 1.86 1.90 -2.14
CA LEU A 48 0.44 2.19 -2.02
C LEU A 48 0.12 3.60 -2.51
N ASP A 49 0.91 4.60 -2.12
CA ASP A 49 0.75 5.99 -2.54
C ASP A 49 0.91 6.15 -4.05
N ALA A 50 1.93 5.49 -4.63
CA ALA A 50 2.16 5.50 -6.07
C ALA A 50 1.00 4.85 -6.85
N VAL A 51 0.45 3.73 -6.36
CA VAL A 51 -0.73 3.08 -6.96
C VAL A 51 -1.99 3.92 -6.76
N ALA A 52 -2.14 4.58 -5.60
CA ALA A 52 -3.26 5.46 -5.29
C ALA A 52 -3.29 6.72 -6.18
N GLY A 53 -2.16 7.14 -6.75
CA GLY A 53 -2.08 8.23 -7.73
C GLY A 53 -2.47 7.85 -9.17
N VAL A 54 -2.53 6.55 -9.50
CA VAL A 54 -2.87 6.09 -10.86
C VAL A 54 -4.39 6.18 -11.08
N ASP A 55 -4.89 6.60 -12.24
CA ASP A 55 -6.35 6.56 -12.49
C ASP A 55 -6.92 5.12 -12.39
N ILE A 56 -8.15 4.99 -11.89
CA ILE A 56 -8.79 3.69 -11.63
C ILE A 56 -8.90 2.83 -12.91
N GLN A 57 -9.07 3.45 -14.08
CA GLN A 57 -9.14 2.73 -15.36
C GLN A 57 -7.80 2.08 -15.73
N LEU A 58 -6.69 2.63 -15.24
CA LEU A 58 -5.33 2.15 -15.46
C LEU A 58 -4.86 1.17 -14.35
N ARG A 59 -5.68 0.96 -13.31
CA ARG A 59 -5.44 -0.02 -12.23
C ARG A 59 -5.92 -1.45 -12.54
N ARG A 60 -6.33 -1.73 -13.78
CA ARG A 60 -6.97 -3.00 -14.17
C ARG A 60 -5.99 -4.18 -14.27
N THR A 61 -4.74 -3.94 -14.63
CA THR A 61 -3.73 -5.00 -14.76
C THR A 61 -2.44 -4.58 -14.10
N ILE A 62 -1.76 -5.52 -13.45
CA ILE A 62 -0.47 -5.29 -12.78
C ILE A 62 0.52 -4.62 -13.74
N ARG A 63 0.51 -4.99 -15.03
CA ARG A 63 1.39 -4.40 -16.04
C ARG A 63 1.08 -2.92 -16.30
N SER A 64 -0.20 -2.57 -16.52
CA SER A 64 -0.62 -1.19 -16.75
C SER A 64 -0.39 -0.33 -15.50
N THR A 65 -0.77 -0.83 -14.34
CA THR A 65 -0.59 -0.12 -13.07
C THR A 65 0.88 0.12 -12.76
N ALA A 66 1.74 -0.89 -12.93
CA ALA A 66 3.17 -0.76 -12.75
C ALA A 66 3.78 0.32 -13.67
N HIS A 67 3.36 0.33 -14.94
CA HIS A 67 3.80 1.32 -15.91
C HIS A 67 3.40 2.75 -15.50
N HIS A 68 2.15 2.97 -15.07
CA HIS A 68 1.66 4.29 -14.69
C HIS A 68 2.09 4.73 -13.27
N ALA A 69 2.35 3.78 -12.36
CA ALA A 69 2.87 4.06 -11.03
C ALA A 69 4.41 4.18 -11.00
N LEU A 70 5.09 4.01 -12.14
CA LEU A 70 6.56 4.02 -12.26
C LEU A 70 7.25 3.00 -11.35
N ILE A 71 6.61 1.85 -11.12
CA ILE A 71 7.14 0.76 -10.31
C ILE A 71 7.40 -0.45 -11.21
N SER A 72 8.43 -1.25 -10.91
CA SER A 72 8.65 -2.48 -11.65
C SER A 72 7.47 -3.45 -11.48
N LYS A 73 7.08 -4.15 -12.56
CA LYS A 73 6.01 -5.15 -12.52
C LYS A 73 6.26 -6.22 -11.45
N SER A 74 7.51 -6.68 -11.31
CA SER A 74 7.88 -7.70 -10.32
C SER A 74 7.75 -7.19 -8.89
N THR A 75 8.13 -5.93 -8.63
CA THR A 75 7.92 -5.29 -7.32
C THR A 75 6.44 -5.23 -6.98
N LEU A 76 5.60 -4.70 -7.88
CA LEU A 76 4.16 -4.58 -7.65
C LEU A 76 3.50 -5.95 -7.45
N ASN A 77 3.87 -6.95 -8.27
CA ASN A 77 3.34 -8.31 -8.16
C ASN A 77 3.70 -8.97 -6.82
N ARG A 78 4.95 -8.83 -6.36
CA ARG A 78 5.38 -9.34 -5.06
C ARG A 78 4.59 -8.68 -3.92
N ARG A 79 4.38 -7.36 -3.98
CA ARG A 79 3.62 -6.62 -2.95
C ARG A 79 2.14 -7.01 -2.91
N LEU A 80 1.52 -7.20 -4.08
CA LEU A 80 0.15 -7.69 -4.17
C LEU A 80 -0.05 -9.08 -3.57
N GLN A 81 0.99 -9.93 -3.58
CA GLN A 81 0.94 -11.26 -2.97
C GLN A 81 1.17 -11.22 -1.45
N GLU A 82 1.93 -10.24 -0.96
CA GLU A 82 2.16 -10.03 0.47
C GLU A 82 0.95 -9.41 1.17
N VAL A 83 0.18 -8.57 0.45
CA VAL A 83 -1.12 -8.12 0.91
C VAL A 83 -2.10 -9.25 0.64
N VAL A 84 -2.49 -9.99 1.67
CA VAL A 84 -3.72 -10.80 1.60
C VAL A 84 -4.81 -9.82 1.19
N LEU A 85 -5.27 -9.94 -0.05
CA LEU A 85 -6.36 -9.13 -0.58
C LEU A 85 -7.64 -9.62 0.11
N ASP A 86 -7.83 -9.22 1.37
CA ASP A 86 -9.10 -9.31 2.09
C ASP A 86 -10.07 -8.34 1.44
N LEU A 87 -10.46 -8.67 0.21
CA LEU A 87 -11.49 -7.97 -0.52
C LEU A 87 -12.79 -8.33 0.20
N LYS A 88 -13.31 -7.36 0.95
CA LYS A 88 -14.69 -7.41 1.44
C LYS A 88 -15.58 -7.77 0.24
N PRO A 89 -16.54 -8.69 0.38
CA PRO A 89 -17.33 -9.19 -0.74
C PRO A 89 -17.94 -8.05 -1.55
N ALA A 90 -18.01 -8.25 -2.88
CA ALA A 90 -18.56 -7.27 -3.81
C ALA A 90 -19.95 -6.84 -3.35
N LEU A 91 -20.13 -5.52 -3.22
CA LEU A 91 -21.36 -4.94 -2.70
C LEU A 91 -22.45 -5.05 -3.78
N THR A 92 -23.53 -5.78 -3.52
CA THR A 92 -24.67 -5.87 -4.43
C THR A 92 -25.44 -4.52 -4.45
N PRO A 93 -26.21 -4.22 -5.52
CA PRO A 93 -27.05 -3.01 -5.56
C PRO A 93 -28.02 -2.91 -4.37
N GLU A 94 -28.51 -4.05 -3.88
CA GLU A 94 -29.34 -4.15 -2.69
C GLU A 94 -28.59 -3.75 -1.42
N HIS A 95 -27.36 -4.27 -1.23
CA HIS A 95 -26.52 -3.89 -0.09
C HIS A 95 -26.09 -2.41 -0.15
N MET A 96 -25.87 -1.86 -1.36
CA MET A 96 -25.60 -0.43 -1.54
C MET A 96 -26.78 0.41 -1.05
N SER A 97 -27.99 0.11 -1.55
CA SER A 97 -29.21 0.82 -1.20
C SER A 97 -29.50 0.72 0.31
N SER A 98 -29.36 -0.47 0.88
CA SER A 98 -29.59 -0.71 2.31
C SER A 98 -28.63 0.09 3.19
N ARG A 99 -27.34 0.18 2.81
CA ARG A 99 -26.34 0.96 3.55
C ARG A 99 -26.62 2.46 3.48
N VAL A 100 -26.99 2.98 2.32
CA VAL A 100 -27.35 4.40 2.16
C VAL A 100 -28.62 4.73 2.96
N ALA A 101 -29.65 3.89 2.87
CA ALA A 101 -30.87 4.05 3.64
C ALA A 101 -30.59 4.05 5.16
N PHE A 102 -29.73 3.14 5.62
CA PHE A 102 -29.28 3.12 7.02
C PHE A 102 -28.59 4.42 7.40
N CYS A 103 -27.62 4.91 6.62
CA CYS A 103 -26.94 6.17 6.89
C CYS A 103 -27.93 7.34 6.98
N LEU A 104 -28.85 7.46 6.02
CA LEU A 104 -29.85 8.54 5.99
C LEU A 104 -30.82 8.48 7.17
N SER A 105 -31.21 7.27 7.61
CA SER A 105 -32.08 7.09 8.78
C SER A 105 -31.44 7.54 10.09
N ASN A 106 -30.12 7.63 10.14
CA ASN A 106 -29.36 8.07 11.31
C ASN A 106 -28.97 9.55 11.23
N VAL A 107 -29.42 10.29 10.20
CA VAL A 107 -29.26 11.74 10.15
C VAL A 107 -30.39 12.40 10.95
N ILE A 108 -30.02 13.17 11.96
CA ILE A 108 -30.94 14.03 12.70
C ILE A 108 -31.06 15.33 11.93
N GLN A 109 -32.20 15.54 11.28
CA GLN A 109 -32.51 16.81 10.65
C GLN A 109 -32.87 17.82 11.73
N ASN A 110 -32.23 18.99 11.66
CA ASN A 110 -32.49 20.10 12.54
C ASN A 110 -32.83 21.30 11.66
N ASP A 111 -33.98 21.93 11.86
CA ASP A 111 -34.43 23.03 11.00
C ASP A 111 -33.56 24.30 11.12
N ALA A 112 -32.81 24.42 12.23
CA ALA A 112 -32.01 25.60 12.57
C ALA A 112 -30.49 25.34 12.57
N SER A 113 -30.03 24.12 12.29
CA SER A 113 -28.63 23.70 12.42
C SER A 113 -28.24 22.76 11.28
N PRO A 114 -26.95 22.62 10.91
CA PRO A 114 -26.56 21.59 9.96
C PRO A 114 -27.05 20.22 10.46
N SER A 115 -27.53 19.40 9.53
CA SER A 115 -27.89 18.02 9.83
C SER A 115 -26.69 17.28 10.39
N VAL A 116 -26.88 16.63 11.53
CA VAL A 116 -25.84 15.87 12.23
C VAL A 116 -26.21 14.40 12.23
N PHE A 117 -25.20 13.53 12.22
CA PHE A 117 -25.45 12.12 12.47
C PHE A 117 -25.77 11.92 13.95
N ARG A 118 -26.67 10.98 14.23
CA ARG A 118 -26.99 10.55 15.59
C ARG A 118 -25.73 10.07 16.30
N GLU A 119 -25.55 10.54 17.52
CA GLU A 119 -24.55 10.02 18.45
C GLU A 119 -25.03 8.66 18.96
N PHE A 120 -24.21 7.62 18.76
CA PHE A 120 -24.57 6.22 19.09
C PHE A 120 -24.28 5.89 20.56
N ASP A 121 -24.38 6.86 21.45
CA ASP A 121 -23.97 6.73 22.86
C ASP A 121 -24.84 5.72 23.63
N ASP A 122 -26.09 5.55 23.21
CA ASP A 122 -27.03 4.56 23.77
C ASP A 122 -27.00 3.19 23.04
N PHE A 123 -26.03 2.95 22.15
CA PHE A 123 -25.94 1.70 21.37
C PHE A 123 -24.74 0.84 21.78
N ILE A 124 -25.03 -0.39 22.22
CA ILE A 124 -24.00 -1.41 22.45
C ILE A 124 -23.72 -2.13 21.13
N HIS A 125 -22.50 -2.02 20.62
CA HIS A 125 -22.05 -2.72 19.43
C HIS A 125 -21.47 -4.09 19.82
N VAL A 126 -22.00 -5.16 19.22
CA VAL A 126 -21.55 -6.54 19.44
C VAL A 126 -21.03 -7.10 18.12
N ASP A 127 -19.82 -7.67 18.14
CA ASP A 127 -19.22 -8.35 17.00
C ASP A 127 -18.45 -9.57 17.51
N GLU A 128 -18.55 -10.68 16.78
CA GLU A 128 -17.85 -11.92 17.14
C GLU A 128 -16.51 -11.98 16.39
N LYS A 129 -15.43 -12.17 17.14
CA LYS A 129 -14.11 -12.38 16.58
C LYS A 129 -13.56 -13.73 16.98
N TRP A 130 -13.21 -14.54 15.99
CA TRP A 130 -12.49 -15.80 16.20
C TRP A 130 -11.01 -15.50 16.49
N PHE A 131 -10.45 -16.17 17.50
CA PHE A 131 -9.06 -16.05 17.94
C PHE A 131 -8.29 -17.33 17.68
#